data_AF-A0A517QLA9-F1
#
_entry.id   AF-A0A517QLA9-F1
#
_cell.length_a   1.000
_cell.length_b   1.000
_cell.length_c   1.000
_cell.angle_alpha   90.00
_cell.angle_beta   90.00
_cell.angle_gamma   90.00
#
_symmetry.space_group_name_H-M   'P 1'
#
loop_
_entity.id
_entity.type
_entity.pdbx_description
1 polymer ?
#
loop_
_entity_poly.entity_id
_entity_poly.type
_entity_poly.pdbx_seq_one_letter_code
_entity_poly.pdbx_strand_id
1 'polypeptide(L)'
;MFAVGASFAEEPALQSQHPVAPNLEELVRFVVIESSVEPYFNDKYWNKTSGRFDGFRIRGLRISKRKKEVRHGFCRKYSASLVNPEKHFQFEIKETTLPNFDGQAYLIETKLRARCEGTFAHYVYGVKGINGTTIADADVRVRLVVTLKPTAQFSITDPIPKFSLNAEVRDVDFKLKDIDVRKVGVLDGKFVEVLGDGFQEVFEQLIQNQEKRVKKKLQKELDDLQGISRKVSPEK
;
A
#
# COMPACT_ATOMS: atom_id res chain seq x y z
N MET A 1 -33.25 30.66 36.61
CA MET A 1 -33.03 30.15 35.23
C MET A 1 -31.85 29.20 35.30
N PHE A 2 -32.10 27.90 35.14
CA PHE A 2 -31.08 26.85 35.23
C PHE A 2 -30.42 26.66 33.88
N ALA A 3 -29.08 26.61 33.83
CA ALA A 3 -28.35 25.94 32.75
C ALA A 3 -27.03 25.41 33.32
N VAL A 4 -27.01 24.10 33.50
CA VAL A 4 -25.88 23.27 33.91
C VAL A 4 -24.97 23.11 32.69
N GLY A 5 -23.75 23.64 32.75
CA GLY A 5 -22.70 23.39 31.77
C GLY A 5 -21.82 22.24 32.25
N ALA A 6 -21.96 21.07 31.62
CA ALA A 6 -21.19 19.88 31.92
C ALA A 6 -19.69 20.11 31.66
N SER A 7 -18.89 19.96 32.71
CA SER A 7 -17.43 19.85 32.66
C SER A 7 -17.08 18.51 32.01
N PHE A 8 -16.51 18.54 30.81
CA PHE A 8 -15.84 17.37 30.23
C PHE A 8 -14.60 17.07 31.09
N ALA A 9 -14.66 16.00 31.86
CA ALA A 9 -13.49 15.45 32.52
C ALA A 9 -12.55 14.91 31.44
N GLU A 10 -11.34 15.46 31.33
CA GLU A 10 -10.22 14.81 30.66
C GLU A 10 -9.90 13.53 31.43
N GLU A 11 -10.20 12.37 30.85
CA GLU A 11 -9.64 11.09 31.29
C GLU A 11 -8.12 11.13 31.05
N PRO A 12 -7.28 10.90 32.07
CA PRO A 12 -5.85 10.79 31.86
C PRO A 12 -5.57 9.50 31.07
N ALA A 13 -4.99 9.67 29.87
CA ALA A 13 -4.43 8.56 29.11
C ALA A 13 -3.33 7.89 29.94
N LEU A 14 -3.62 6.70 30.47
CA LEU A 14 -2.65 5.80 31.07
C LEU A 14 -1.62 5.40 30.01
N GLN A 15 -0.51 6.14 29.93
CA GLN A 15 0.68 5.75 29.21
C GLN A 15 1.41 4.67 30.02
N SER A 16 0.98 3.42 29.88
CA SER A 16 1.78 2.26 30.29
C SER A 16 2.93 2.07 29.29
N GLN A 17 4.04 2.77 29.53
CA GLN A 17 5.31 2.54 28.85
C GLN A 17 5.93 1.25 29.39
N HIS A 18 5.48 0.09 28.90
CA HIS A 18 6.28 -1.13 28.95
C HIS A 18 7.34 -1.07 27.83
N PRO A 19 8.59 -1.51 28.08
CA PRO A 19 9.60 -1.60 27.04
C PRO A 19 9.15 -2.64 26.03
N VAL A 20 8.65 -2.18 24.88
CA VAL A 20 8.35 -3.01 23.72
C VAL A 20 9.62 -3.78 23.37
N ALA A 21 9.50 -5.09 23.22
CA ALA A 21 10.63 -5.95 22.91
C ALA A 21 11.37 -5.40 21.68
N PRO A 22 12.68 -5.12 21.76
CA PRO A 22 13.45 -4.38 20.76
C PRO A 22 13.44 -4.99 19.33
N ASN A 23 12.94 -6.21 19.18
CA ASN A 23 12.94 -6.94 17.90
C ASN A 23 11.68 -6.72 17.03
N LEU A 24 10.53 -6.33 17.59
CA LEU A 24 9.30 -6.21 16.80
C LEU A 24 9.31 -4.95 15.92
N GLU A 25 9.80 -3.83 16.46
CA GLU A 25 9.92 -2.58 15.71
C GLU A 25 10.87 -2.73 14.52
N GLU A 26 12.06 -3.30 14.75
CA GLU A 26 13.05 -3.55 13.71
C GLU A 26 12.51 -4.49 12.63
N LEU A 27 11.77 -5.54 13.02
CA LEU A 27 11.14 -6.47 12.08
C LEU A 27 10.11 -5.77 11.19
N VAL A 28 9.18 -5.03 11.78
CA VAL A 28 8.16 -4.30 11.01
C VAL A 28 8.82 -3.25 10.13
N ARG A 29 9.85 -2.56 10.64
CA ARG A 29 10.65 -1.61 9.86
C ARG A 29 11.27 -2.26 8.63
N PHE A 30 11.97 -3.37 8.82
CA PHE A 30 12.60 -4.12 7.75
C PHE A 30 11.58 -4.55 6.69
N VAL A 31 10.47 -5.17 7.11
CA VAL A 31 9.44 -5.67 6.20
C VAL A 31 8.78 -4.54 5.40
N VAL A 32 8.47 -3.41 6.02
CA VAL A 32 7.85 -2.28 5.32
C VAL A 32 8.83 -1.63 4.35
N ILE A 33 10.10 -1.43 4.74
CA ILE A 33 11.12 -0.91 3.82
C ILE A 33 11.33 -1.88 2.65
N GLU A 34 11.47 -3.16 2.90
CA GLU A 34 11.76 -4.14 1.85
C GLU A 34 10.57 -4.33 0.89
N SER A 35 9.33 -4.23 1.37
CA SER A 35 8.13 -4.28 0.51
C SER A 35 7.92 -3.01 -0.33
N SER A 36 8.45 -1.88 0.14
CA SER A 36 8.28 -0.56 -0.49
C SER A 36 9.16 -0.30 -1.72
N VAL A 37 10.14 -1.15 -2.00
CA VAL A 37 11.15 -0.95 -3.06
C VAL A 37 10.55 -1.03 -4.47
N GLU A 38 9.49 -1.83 -4.65
CA GLU A 38 8.93 -2.06 -5.98
C GLU A 38 7.87 -1.01 -6.36
N PRO A 39 8.08 -0.25 -7.45
CA PRO A 39 7.06 0.63 -7.98
C PRO A 39 5.92 -0.14 -8.65
N TYR A 40 4.72 0.40 -8.54
CA TYR A 40 3.55 -0.06 -9.28
C TYR A 40 3.42 0.71 -10.60
N PHE A 41 3.14 0.00 -11.70
CA PHE A 41 2.97 0.58 -13.03
C PHE A 41 1.58 0.30 -13.59
N ASN A 42 0.96 1.31 -14.20
CA ASN A 42 -0.29 1.17 -14.92
C ASN A 42 -0.19 1.91 -16.27
N ASP A 43 -0.10 1.14 -17.36
CA ASP A 43 -0.03 1.64 -18.73
C ASP A 43 -1.22 1.21 -19.59
N LYS A 44 -2.31 0.76 -18.96
CA LYS A 44 -3.54 0.21 -19.58
C LYS A 44 -4.07 1.06 -20.74
N TYR A 45 -3.89 2.38 -20.67
CA TYR A 45 -4.41 3.33 -21.64
C TYR A 45 -3.34 3.92 -22.57
N TRP A 46 -2.07 3.55 -22.43
CA TRP A 46 -0.97 4.17 -23.15
C TRP A 46 -0.96 3.83 -24.65
N ASN A 47 -1.34 2.61 -25.00
CA ASN A 47 -1.31 2.09 -26.38
C ASN A 47 -2.70 2.04 -27.04
N LYS A 48 -3.66 2.86 -26.60
CA LYS A 48 -4.97 2.95 -27.26
C LYS A 48 -4.85 3.34 -28.74
N THR A 49 -5.38 2.50 -29.61
CA THR A 49 -5.44 2.73 -31.07
C THR A 49 -6.90 2.78 -31.55
N SER A 50 -7.11 3.42 -32.70
CA SER A 50 -8.37 3.39 -33.44
C SER A 50 -8.09 3.21 -34.93
N GLY A 51 -9.00 2.51 -35.61
CA GLY A 51 -8.90 2.27 -37.05
C GLY A 51 -9.22 3.54 -37.83
N ARG A 52 -8.23 4.09 -38.52
CA ARG A 52 -8.40 5.18 -39.47
C ARG A 52 -8.49 4.61 -40.88
N PHE A 53 -9.38 5.17 -41.71
CA PHE A 53 -9.41 4.87 -43.12
C PHE A 53 -8.12 5.35 -43.80
N ASP A 54 -7.44 4.45 -44.50
CA ASP A 54 -6.12 4.65 -45.11
C ASP A 54 -6.20 4.44 -46.64
N GLY A 55 -7.35 4.75 -47.22
CA GLY A 55 -7.61 4.61 -48.65
C GLY A 55 -8.13 3.23 -49.06
N PHE A 56 -8.06 2.98 -50.37
CA PHE A 56 -8.49 1.72 -50.97
C PHE A 56 -7.29 0.91 -51.43
N ARG A 57 -7.35 -0.40 -51.23
CA ARG A 57 -6.40 -1.35 -51.80
C ARG A 57 -7.05 -1.98 -53.03
N ILE A 58 -6.43 -1.77 -54.18
CA ILE A 58 -6.84 -2.35 -55.46
C ILE A 58 -5.95 -3.55 -55.74
N ARG A 59 -6.56 -4.72 -55.99
CA ARG A 59 -5.89 -5.94 -56.47
C ARG A 59 -6.71 -6.50 -57.63
N GLY A 60 -6.27 -6.27 -58.87
CA GLY A 60 -7.06 -6.58 -60.06
C GLY A 60 -8.40 -5.81 -60.03
N LEU A 61 -9.53 -6.53 -60.17
CA LEU A 61 -10.89 -5.99 -60.08
C LEU A 61 -11.41 -5.83 -58.64
N ARG A 62 -10.68 -6.32 -57.62
CA ARG A 62 -11.16 -6.28 -56.22
C ARG A 62 -10.70 -5.00 -55.53
N ILE A 63 -11.66 -4.12 -55.24
CA ILE A 63 -11.46 -2.92 -54.41
C ILE A 63 -11.82 -3.27 -52.96
N SER A 64 -10.89 -3.06 -52.04
CA SER A 64 -11.12 -3.27 -50.60
C SER A 64 -10.71 -2.03 -49.81
N LYS A 65 -11.45 -1.73 -48.73
CA LYS A 65 -11.09 -0.62 -47.83
C LYS A 65 -9.82 -1.00 -47.06
N ARG A 66 -8.81 -0.12 -47.06
CA ARG A 66 -7.64 -0.23 -46.20
C ARG A 66 -7.91 0.56 -44.92
N LYS A 67 -7.71 -0.07 -43.77
CA LYS A 67 -7.69 0.60 -42.46
C LYS A 67 -6.28 0.51 -41.90
N LYS A 68 -5.85 1.56 -41.23
CA LYS A 68 -4.60 1.61 -40.48
C LYS A 68 -4.90 1.91 -39.03
N GLU A 69 -4.33 1.14 -38.12
CA GLU A 69 -4.40 1.45 -36.70
C GLU A 69 -3.47 2.61 -36.38
N VAL A 70 -4.02 3.62 -35.72
CA VAL A 70 -3.27 4.80 -35.29
C VAL A 70 -3.63 5.11 -33.85
N ARG A 71 -2.70 5.67 -33.08
CA ARG A 71 -2.98 6.12 -31.71
C ARG A 71 -4.12 7.13 -31.72
N HIS A 72 -5.05 6.97 -30.78
CA HIS A 72 -6.25 7.80 -30.72
C HIS A 72 -6.77 7.90 -29.29
N GLY A 73 -7.28 9.08 -28.94
CA GLY A 73 -7.85 9.39 -27.64
C GLY A 73 -6.83 9.88 -26.62
N PHE A 74 -7.23 9.86 -25.34
CA PHE A 74 -6.37 10.23 -24.23
C PHE A 74 -5.55 9.01 -23.78
N CYS A 75 -4.26 9.02 -24.12
CA CYS A 75 -3.30 8.01 -23.73
C CYS A 75 -2.62 8.44 -22.43
N ARG A 76 -2.56 7.53 -21.45
CA ARG A 76 -1.98 7.81 -20.13
C ARG A 76 -1.28 6.58 -19.57
N LYS A 77 -0.23 6.83 -18.81
CA LYS A 77 0.47 5.84 -17.99
C LYS A 77 0.84 6.45 -16.65
N TYR A 78 0.92 5.60 -15.64
CA TYR A 78 1.23 5.97 -14.27
C TYR A 78 2.30 5.06 -13.69
N SER A 79 3.13 5.63 -12.83
CA SER A 79 4.10 4.92 -12.00
C SER A 79 3.95 5.42 -10.58
N ALA A 80 3.75 4.55 -9.61
CA ALA A 80 3.60 4.93 -8.20
C ALA A 80 4.57 4.18 -7.30
N SER A 81 5.15 4.87 -6.34
CA SER A 81 6.12 4.31 -5.39
C SER A 81 6.02 5.01 -4.03
N LEU A 82 6.54 4.35 -2.99
CA LEU A 82 6.70 4.97 -1.68
C LEU A 82 7.97 5.84 -1.68
N VAL A 83 7.88 7.04 -1.10
CA VAL A 83 8.96 8.04 -1.07
C VAL A 83 9.73 7.89 0.24
N ASN A 84 11.01 7.52 0.13
CA ASN A 84 11.97 7.45 1.25
C ASN A 84 11.37 6.87 2.54
N PRO A 85 10.89 5.60 2.51
CA PRO A 85 10.24 5.00 3.66
C PRO A 85 11.15 4.98 4.88
N GLU A 86 12.46 4.84 4.69
CA GLU A 86 13.48 4.85 5.76
C GLU A 86 13.53 6.17 6.56
N LYS A 87 13.30 7.31 5.89
CA LYS A 87 13.44 8.66 6.46
C LYS A 87 12.16 9.20 7.08
N HIS A 88 11.01 8.70 6.64
CA HIS A 88 9.70 9.18 7.08
C HIS A 88 8.96 8.18 7.99
N PHE A 89 9.59 7.05 8.29
CA PHE A 89 9.05 6.07 9.22
C PHE A 89 9.09 6.60 10.66
N GLN A 90 7.93 7.04 11.14
CA GLN A 90 7.67 7.29 12.55
C GLN A 90 6.77 6.17 13.04
N PHE A 91 7.25 5.39 14.00
CA PHE A 91 6.46 4.34 14.64
C PHE A 91 5.88 4.81 15.95
N GLU A 92 4.63 4.46 16.17
CA GLU A 92 4.06 4.44 17.50
C GLU A 92 3.53 3.04 17.75
N ILE A 93 4.12 2.35 18.73
CA ILE A 93 3.67 1.03 19.18
C ILE A 93 2.89 1.23 20.46
N LYS A 94 1.62 0.87 20.43
CA LYS A 94 0.72 0.90 21.58
C LYS A 94 0.29 -0.51 21.90
N GLU A 95 0.36 -0.90 23.15
CA GLU A 95 -0.37 -2.08 23.60
C GLU A 95 -1.87 -1.80 23.48
N THR A 96 -2.61 -2.75 22.91
CA THR A 96 -4.06 -2.65 22.75
C THR A 96 -4.69 -3.92 23.25
N THR A 97 -5.88 -3.81 23.84
CA THR A 97 -6.67 -4.99 24.20
C THR A 97 -7.63 -5.29 23.05
N LEU A 98 -7.71 -6.55 22.62
CA LEU A 98 -8.66 -6.98 21.61
C LEU A 98 -9.79 -7.78 22.28
N PRO A 99 -11.07 -7.52 21.94
CA PRO A 99 -12.17 -8.32 22.46
C PRO A 99 -11.98 -9.79 22.08
N ASN A 100 -12.15 -10.70 23.03
CA ASN A 100 -12.03 -12.15 22.86
C ASN A 100 -10.63 -12.68 22.48
N PHE A 101 -9.55 -11.94 22.82
CA PHE A 101 -8.18 -12.41 22.64
C PHE A 101 -7.46 -12.55 23.98
N ASP A 102 -7.03 -13.76 24.30
CA ASP A 102 -6.33 -14.12 25.55
C ASP A 102 -4.80 -14.01 25.40
N GLY A 103 -4.34 -12.85 24.95
CA GLY A 103 -2.93 -12.58 24.69
C GLY A 103 -2.65 -11.09 24.55
N GLN A 104 -1.41 -10.74 24.26
CA GLN A 104 -1.02 -9.35 24.05
C GLN A 104 -1.28 -8.94 22.61
N ALA A 105 -1.81 -7.74 22.39
CA ALA A 105 -1.91 -7.18 21.06
C ALA A 105 -1.21 -5.83 20.99
N TYR A 106 -0.56 -5.60 19.86
CA TYR A 106 0.21 -4.40 19.58
C TYR A 106 -0.40 -3.72 18.38
N LEU A 107 -0.79 -2.47 18.58
CA LEU A 107 -1.18 -1.55 17.54
C LEU A 107 0.05 -0.76 17.11
N ILE A 108 0.38 -0.85 15.83
CA ILE A 108 1.53 -0.21 15.23
C ILE A 108 1.01 0.79 14.20
N GLU A 109 1.23 2.08 14.45
CA GLU A 109 0.83 3.16 13.56
C GLU A 109 2.06 3.79 12.92
N THR A 110 2.02 4.02 11.61
CA THR A 110 3.08 4.73 10.89
C THR A 110 2.52 5.58 9.76
N LYS A 111 3.28 6.62 9.39
CA LYS A 111 2.98 7.53 8.28
C LYS A 111 4.00 7.32 7.18
N LEU A 112 3.50 7.15 5.98
CA LEU A 112 4.27 6.98 4.76
C LEU A 112 3.88 8.07 3.77
N ARG A 113 4.79 8.37 2.86
CA ARG A 113 4.50 9.21 1.70
C ARG A 113 4.61 8.39 0.44
N ALA A 114 3.64 8.50 -0.46
CA ALA A 114 3.66 7.92 -1.78
C ALA A 114 3.80 9.01 -2.82
N ARG A 115 4.42 8.70 -3.96
CA ARG A 115 4.48 9.55 -5.14
C ARG A 115 3.98 8.76 -6.34
N CYS A 116 3.16 9.41 -7.15
CA CYS A 116 2.75 8.91 -8.44
C CYS A 116 3.13 9.90 -9.54
N GLU A 117 3.78 9.39 -10.58
CA GLU A 117 4.12 10.11 -11.79
C GLU A 117 3.20 9.66 -12.92
N GLY A 118 2.39 10.58 -13.43
CA GLY A 118 1.53 10.39 -14.58
C GLY A 118 2.14 11.00 -15.83
N THR A 119 2.18 10.26 -16.94
CA THR A 119 2.47 10.79 -18.27
C THR A 119 1.23 10.65 -19.14
N PHE A 120 0.86 11.71 -19.85
CA PHE A 120 -0.30 11.69 -20.75
C PHE A 120 0.01 12.29 -22.12
N ALA A 121 -0.76 11.87 -23.12
CA ALA A 121 -0.77 12.43 -24.46
C ALA A 121 -2.16 12.26 -25.08
N HIS A 122 -2.68 13.31 -25.72
CA HIS A 122 -3.91 13.25 -26.47
C HIS A 122 -3.63 13.09 -27.96
N TYR A 123 -4.26 12.11 -28.60
CA TYR A 123 -4.13 11.84 -30.02
C TYR A 123 -5.48 11.97 -30.73
N VAL A 124 -5.48 12.65 -31.87
CA VAL A 124 -6.62 12.69 -32.78
C VAL A 124 -6.22 11.98 -34.07
N TYR A 125 -6.64 10.71 -34.21
CA TYR A 125 -6.41 9.87 -35.40
C TYR A 125 -4.94 9.82 -35.86
N GLY A 126 -4.03 9.61 -34.92
CA GLY A 126 -2.58 9.51 -35.14
C GLY A 126 -1.82 10.82 -34.99
N VAL A 127 -2.51 11.96 -34.94
CA VAL A 127 -1.87 13.27 -34.70
C VAL A 127 -1.79 13.52 -33.21
N LYS A 128 -0.58 13.79 -32.71
CA LYS A 128 -0.35 14.13 -31.30
C LYS A 128 -0.72 15.59 -31.07
N GLY A 129 -1.70 15.83 -30.21
CA GLY A 129 -2.07 17.16 -29.73
C GLY A 129 -1.26 17.51 -28.49
N ILE A 130 -1.95 17.64 -27.36
CA ILE A 130 -1.34 17.97 -26.06
C ILE A 130 -0.66 16.76 -25.42
N ASN A 131 0.40 17.00 -24.65
CA ASN A 131 1.04 16.02 -23.80
C ASN A 131 1.66 16.69 -22.58
N GLY A 132 1.95 15.90 -21.56
CA GLY A 132 2.59 16.40 -20.36
C GLY A 132 2.85 15.33 -19.33
N THR A 133 3.39 15.78 -18.22
CA THR A 133 3.63 14.97 -17.02
C THR A 133 2.94 15.61 -15.83
N THR A 134 2.61 14.80 -14.84
CA THR A 134 1.96 15.27 -13.62
C THR A 134 2.50 14.42 -12.47
N ILE A 135 2.75 15.05 -11.34
CA ILE A 135 3.29 14.38 -10.16
C ILE A 135 2.24 14.56 -9.07
N ALA A 136 1.79 13.47 -8.47
CA ALA A 136 0.97 13.50 -7.28
C ALA A 136 1.77 12.94 -6.10
N ASP A 137 1.73 13.60 -4.97
CA ASP A 137 2.23 13.05 -3.71
C ASP A 137 1.03 12.75 -2.82
N ALA A 138 1.11 11.70 -2.02
CA ALA A 138 0.05 11.32 -1.11
C ALA A 138 0.59 10.90 0.25
N ASP A 139 -0.14 11.26 1.30
CA ASP A 139 0.14 10.78 2.65
C ASP A 139 -0.68 9.52 2.93
N VAL A 140 0.01 8.46 3.34
CA VAL A 140 -0.56 7.14 3.64
C VAL A 140 -0.36 6.86 5.12
N ARG A 141 -1.45 6.59 5.83
CA ARG A 141 -1.40 6.10 7.21
C ARG A 141 -1.51 4.59 7.21
N VAL A 142 -0.60 3.93 7.90
CA VAL A 142 -0.61 2.49 8.06
C VAL A 142 -0.95 2.16 9.50
N ARG A 143 -1.86 1.21 9.66
CA ARG A 143 -2.29 0.67 10.93
C ARG A 143 -2.11 -0.84 10.88
N LEU A 144 -1.24 -1.37 11.72
CA LEU A 144 -0.91 -2.78 11.81
C LEU A 144 -1.28 -3.30 13.20
N VAL A 145 -1.99 -4.43 13.26
CA VAL A 145 -2.35 -5.08 14.51
C VAL A 145 -1.68 -6.45 14.55
N VAL A 146 -0.71 -6.59 15.47
CA VAL A 146 0.01 -7.85 15.72
C VAL A 146 -0.47 -8.43 17.04
N THR A 147 -0.77 -9.71 17.06
CA THR A 147 -1.22 -10.44 18.25
C THR A 147 -0.18 -11.47 18.66
N LEU A 148 0.17 -11.50 19.94
CA LEU A 148 1.09 -12.47 20.55
C LEU A 148 0.32 -13.34 21.54
N LYS A 149 0.28 -14.65 21.31
CA LYS A 149 -0.31 -15.63 22.21
C LYS A 149 0.76 -16.59 22.74
N PRO A 150 1.14 -16.50 24.02
CA PRO A 150 1.99 -17.51 24.64
C PRO A 150 1.19 -18.81 24.78
N THR A 151 1.72 -19.92 24.26
CA THR A 151 1.14 -21.25 24.36
C THR A 151 2.14 -22.16 25.06
N ALA A 152 1.79 -22.64 26.26
CA ALA A 152 2.56 -23.66 26.97
C ALA A 152 2.03 -25.04 26.59
N GLN A 153 2.88 -25.88 26.02
CA GLN A 153 2.58 -27.28 25.75
C GLN A 153 3.20 -28.14 26.85
N PHE A 154 2.33 -28.82 27.60
CA PHE A 154 2.73 -29.82 28.57
C PHE A 154 2.74 -31.18 27.87
N SER A 155 3.90 -31.85 27.88
CA SER A 155 4.02 -33.23 27.44
C SER A 155 4.25 -34.11 28.66
N ILE A 156 3.61 -35.28 28.71
CA ILE A 156 3.82 -36.27 29.79
C ILE A 156 5.28 -36.78 29.78
N THR A 157 5.95 -36.69 28.64
CA THR A 157 7.31 -37.22 28.43
C THR A 157 8.42 -36.25 28.85
N ASP A 158 8.15 -34.95 28.94
CA ASP A 158 9.12 -33.93 29.32
C ASP A 158 8.64 -33.17 30.56
N PRO A 159 9.34 -33.21 31.71
CA PRO A 159 8.92 -32.55 32.94
C PRO A 159 9.01 -31.02 32.88
N ILE A 160 9.58 -30.45 31.81
CA ILE A 160 9.69 -29.00 31.60
C ILE A 160 8.67 -28.58 30.53
N PRO A 161 7.74 -27.65 30.84
CA PRO A 161 6.78 -27.15 29.84
C PRO A 161 7.50 -26.47 28.69
N LYS A 162 7.14 -26.84 27.46
CA LYS A 162 7.62 -26.18 26.26
C LYS A 162 6.79 -24.92 26.04
N PHE A 163 7.41 -23.76 26.23
CA PHE A 163 6.80 -22.48 25.91
C PHE A 163 7.00 -22.19 24.42
N SER A 164 5.89 -21.97 23.71
CA SER A 164 5.87 -21.50 22.33
C SER A 164 5.15 -20.16 22.28
N LEU A 165 5.75 -19.17 21.62
CA LEU A 165 5.11 -17.88 21.37
C LEU A 165 4.49 -17.92 19.98
N ASN A 166 3.16 -17.88 19.88
CA ASN A 166 2.46 -17.80 18.60
C ASN A 166 2.13 -16.33 18.32
N ALA A 167 2.95 -15.68 17.50
CA ALA A 167 2.69 -14.36 16.94
C ALA A 167 1.95 -14.47 15.60
N GLU A 168 0.90 -13.67 15.42
CA GLU A 168 0.08 -13.63 14.21
C GLU A 168 -0.20 -12.18 13.82
N VAL A 169 -0.17 -11.91 12.51
CA VAL A 169 -0.60 -10.62 11.96
C VAL A 169 -2.10 -10.65 11.73
N ARG A 170 -2.87 -10.07 12.66
CA ARG A 170 -4.34 -10.09 12.59
C ARG A 170 -4.85 -9.17 11.50
N ASP A 171 -4.38 -7.93 11.50
CA ASP A 171 -4.91 -6.88 10.63
C ASP A 171 -3.81 -5.96 10.11
N VAL A 172 -3.95 -5.54 8.86
CA VAL A 172 -3.06 -4.60 8.20
C VAL A 172 -3.94 -3.69 7.37
N ASP A 173 -4.01 -2.41 7.74
CA ASP A 173 -4.87 -1.43 7.10
C ASP A 173 -4.03 -0.24 6.66
N PHE A 174 -4.18 0.14 5.39
CA PHE A 174 -3.50 1.26 4.79
C PHE A 174 -4.55 2.27 4.33
N LYS A 175 -4.56 3.44 4.94
CA LYS A 175 -5.47 4.53 4.60
C LYS A 175 -4.77 5.65 3.88
N LEU A 176 -5.27 5.97 2.70
CA LEU A 176 -4.95 7.20 2.00
C LEU A 176 -5.58 8.38 2.74
N LYS A 177 -4.79 9.40 3.09
CA LYS A 177 -5.29 10.57 3.82
C LYS A 177 -5.50 11.76 2.91
N ASP A 178 -4.43 12.21 2.26
CA ASP A 178 -4.42 13.40 1.43
C ASP A 178 -3.66 13.10 0.13
N ILE A 179 -4.16 13.59 -1.00
CA ILE A 179 -3.45 13.59 -2.29
C ILE A 179 -3.22 15.04 -2.69
N ASP A 180 -1.96 15.41 -2.88
CA ASP A 180 -1.53 16.69 -3.45
C ASP A 180 -1.04 16.47 -4.89
N VAL A 181 -1.77 17.04 -5.85
CA VAL A 181 -1.45 16.90 -7.28
C VAL A 181 -0.70 18.14 -7.75
N ARG A 182 0.59 17.97 -8.03
CA ARG A 182 1.47 18.99 -8.60
C ARG A 182 1.52 18.87 -10.13
N LYS A 183 0.94 19.86 -10.78
CA LYS A 183 0.78 19.91 -12.24
C LYS A 183 2.04 20.45 -12.92
N VAL A 184 2.45 19.80 -14.01
CA VAL A 184 3.48 20.31 -14.93
C VAL A 184 2.87 20.45 -16.34
N GLY A 185 2.23 21.59 -16.62
CA GLY A 185 1.68 21.94 -17.94
C GLY A 185 0.30 22.59 -17.93
N VAL A 186 -0.22 22.90 -19.12
CA VAL A 186 -1.56 23.50 -19.33
C VAL A 186 -2.56 22.38 -19.63
N LEU A 187 -3.34 22.00 -18.63
CA LEU A 187 -4.49 21.10 -18.75
C LEU A 187 -5.73 21.80 -18.21
N ASP A 188 -6.83 21.71 -18.94
CA ASP A 188 -8.13 22.26 -18.52
C ASP A 188 -9.06 21.18 -17.98
N GLY A 189 -9.89 21.59 -17.02
CA GLY A 189 -11.03 20.91 -16.37
C GLY A 189 -11.09 19.40 -16.55
N LYS A 190 -11.70 18.93 -17.64
CA LYS A 190 -11.99 17.51 -17.89
C LYS A 190 -10.75 16.60 -17.88
N PHE A 191 -9.59 17.09 -18.32
CA PHE A 191 -8.36 16.29 -18.26
C PHE A 191 -7.81 16.18 -16.84
N VAL A 192 -8.05 17.19 -16.01
CA VAL A 192 -7.63 17.20 -14.61
C VAL A 192 -8.44 16.18 -13.81
N GLU A 193 -9.76 16.16 -13.98
CA GLU A 193 -10.65 15.17 -13.36
C GLU A 193 -10.23 13.74 -13.74
N VAL A 194 -10.07 13.49 -15.04
CA VAL A 194 -9.67 12.17 -15.55
C VAL A 194 -8.29 11.74 -15.04
N LEU A 195 -7.36 12.68 -14.85
CA LEU A 195 -6.06 12.37 -14.26
C LEU A 195 -6.17 12.13 -12.74
N GLY A 196 -6.97 12.93 -12.03
CA GLY A 196 -7.23 12.79 -10.60
C GLY A 196 -7.82 11.42 -10.26
N ASP A 197 -8.87 11.01 -10.98
CA ASP A 197 -9.48 9.69 -10.83
C ASP A 197 -8.46 8.58 -11.09
N GLY A 198 -7.61 8.75 -12.11
CA GLY A 198 -6.55 7.80 -12.42
C GLY A 198 -5.46 7.73 -11.35
N PHE A 199 -5.11 8.86 -10.72
CA PHE A 199 -4.17 8.88 -9.59
C PHE A 199 -4.76 8.17 -8.37
N GLN A 200 -6.04 8.42 -8.06
CA GLN A 200 -6.73 7.75 -6.97
C GLN A 200 -6.75 6.23 -7.19
N GLU A 201 -7.18 5.77 -8.37
CA GLU A 201 -7.18 4.34 -8.71
C GLU A 201 -5.78 3.73 -8.55
N VAL A 202 -4.74 4.43 -9.02
CA VAL A 202 -3.35 3.96 -8.92
C VAL A 202 -2.85 3.91 -7.47
N PHE A 203 -3.19 4.90 -6.63
CA PHE A 203 -2.83 4.88 -5.22
C PHE A 203 -3.58 3.77 -4.46
N GLU A 204 -4.86 3.57 -4.72
CA GLU A 204 -5.65 2.47 -4.14
C GLU A 204 -5.05 1.10 -4.50
N GLN A 205 -4.67 0.90 -5.77
CA GLN A 205 -4.01 -0.32 -6.22
C GLN A 205 -2.62 -0.50 -5.59
N LEU A 206 -1.83 0.57 -5.50
CA LEU A 206 -0.53 0.53 -4.81
C LEU A 206 -0.72 0.12 -3.35
N ILE A 207 -1.65 0.75 -2.64
CA ILE A 207 -1.97 0.48 -1.24
C ILE A 207 -2.39 -0.99 -1.04
N GLN A 208 -3.36 -1.48 -1.82
CA GLN A 208 -3.84 -2.87 -1.70
C GLN A 208 -2.72 -3.89 -1.98
N ASN A 209 -1.85 -3.60 -2.95
CA ASN A 209 -0.71 -4.46 -3.25
C ASN A 209 0.31 -4.45 -2.11
N GLN A 210 0.58 -3.29 -1.52
CA GLN A 210 1.49 -3.16 -0.38
C GLN A 210 0.95 -3.84 0.88
N GLU A 211 -0.33 -3.68 1.20
CA GLU A 211 -0.99 -4.35 2.32
C GLU A 211 -0.83 -5.87 2.25
N LYS A 212 -1.15 -6.47 1.09
CA LYS A 212 -1.00 -7.91 0.86
C LYS A 212 0.45 -8.38 0.99
N ARG A 213 1.40 -7.59 0.47
CA ARG A 213 2.83 -7.90 0.52
C ARG A 213 3.39 -7.82 1.93
N VAL A 214 3.10 -6.73 2.65
CA VAL A 214 3.51 -6.52 4.04
C VAL A 214 2.93 -7.62 4.92
N LYS A 215 1.63 -7.92 4.80
CA LYS A 215 1.00 -9.01 5.56
C LYS A 215 1.69 -10.35 5.31
N LYS A 216 1.92 -10.70 4.04
CA LYS A 216 2.55 -11.98 3.68
C LYS A 216 4.00 -12.08 4.16
N LYS A 217 4.80 -11.02 4.00
CA LYS A 217 6.20 -10.99 4.43
C LYS A 217 6.31 -11.00 5.95
N LEU A 218 5.51 -10.17 6.64
CA LEU A 218 5.54 -10.09 8.10
C LEU A 218 5.11 -11.42 8.73
N GLN A 219 4.05 -12.06 8.21
CA GLN A 219 3.65 -13.37 8.69
C GLN A 219 4.75 -14.41 8.46
N LYS A 220 5.39 -14.41 7.28
CA LYS A 220 6.49 -15.34 6.99
C LYS A 220 7.67 -15.17 7.95
N GLU A 221 8.11 -13.93 8.20
CA GLU A 221 9.23 -13.69 9.12
C GLU A 221 8.87 -14.05 10.57
N LEU A 222 7.62 -13.82 11.00
CA LEU A 222 7.15 -14.28 12.31
C LEU A 222 7.11 -15.81 12.39
N ASP A 223 6.67 -16.49 11.35
CA ASP A 223 6.68 -17.95 11.26
C ASP A 223 8.11 -18.51 11.29
N ASP A 224 9.05 -17.85 10.60
CA ASP A 224 10.47 -18.24 10.57
C ASP A 224 11.12 -18.05 11.96
N LEU A 225 10.86 -16.93 12.65
CA LEU A 225 11.34 -16.70 14.02
C LEU A 225 10.78 -17.74 15.01
N GLN A 226 9.50 -18.10 14.86
CA GLN A 226 8.86 -19.15 15.68
C GLN A 226 9.37 -20.55 15.33
N GLY A 227 9.65 -20.80 14.06
CA GLY A 227 10.24 -22.04 13.55
C GLY A 227 11.68 -22.24 14.00
N ILE A 228 12.46 -21.16 14.13
CA ILE A 228 13.79 -21.17 14.73
C ILE A 228 13.69 -21.48 16.23
N SER A 229 12.72 -20.91 16.95
CA SER A 229 12.45 -21.26 18.35
C SER A 229 12.04 -22.74 18.54
N ARG A 230 11.52 -23.40 17.48
CA ARG A 230 11.28 -24.85 17.43
C ARG A 230 12.55 -25.69 17.26
N LYS A 231 13.65 -25.12 16.76
CA LYS A 231 14.90 -25.85 16.46
C LYS A 231 16.01 -25.65 17.49
N VAL A 232 15.83 -24.77 18.47
CA VAL A 232 16.81 -24.58 19.55
C VAL A 232 16.41 -25.43 20.77
N SER A 233 16.69 -26.73 20.70
CA SER A 233 17.07 -27.50 21.89
C SER A 233 18.18 -28.47 21.47
N PRO A 234 19.39 -28.35 22.05
CA PRO A 234 20.61 -28.99 21.57
C PRO A 234 20.63 -30.49 21.89
N GLU A 235 21.19 -31.28 20.98
CA GLU A 235 21.81 -32.55 21.34
C GLU A 235 22.86 -32.29 22.44
N LYS A 236 22.65 -32.88 23.61
CA LYS A 236 23.68 -33.56 24.41
C LYS A 236 23.04 -34.43 25.47
#